data_AF-A0A3L6S5R1-F1
#
_entry.id   AF-A0A3L6S5R1-F1
#
_cell.length_a   1.000
_cell.length_b   1.000
_cell.length_c   1.000
_cell.angle_alpha   90.00
_cell.angle_beta   90.00
_cell.angle_gamma   90.00
#
_symmetry.space_group_name_H-M   'P 1'
#
loop_
_entity.id
_entity.type
_entity.pdbx_description
1 polymer ?
#
loop_
_entity_poly.entity_id
_entity_poly.type
_entity_poly.pdbx_seq_one_letter_code
_entity_poly.pdbx_strand_id
1 'polypeptide(L)'
;MRDFLYGFDIMIENLIDPAHVRYTHRGMLPTFPNEQDPGRVERDREGGDPIKIKIEQAGIDGFLSIMEGGNIQFKAPCTLHGTNPRKVNVDGEMEPWFMFVIFCVPVSPGRSRLIWLFPRNGGVWLHKITPRWYSHMFTNRIFDSDLYLLHIEVTDLKKKKVVLCFSLLTKTILQERNFAAVGLDNWYQACYVPTSSDGMVIAFRNWFRTYCKNQIVWATPQVDQLPSIQAKDELLDRYWSHVVQCRSCSAALKAMKALGVILQVASVAVIGFLALAKGTLATSVVHRAVIVSAAVLGFAASRWLASFVEKNFYFEDYVHAFK
;
A
#
# COMPACT_ATOMS: atom_id res chain seq x y z
N MET A 1 -1.32 6.47 8.06
CA MET A 1 -2.76 6.50 7.78
C MET A 1 -2.98 6.95 6.37
N ARG A 2 -3.92 6.36 5.63
CA ARG A 2 -4.25 6.74 4.26
C ARG A 2 -5.75 6.52 4.03
N ASP A 3 -6.38 7.45 3.32
CA ASP A 3 -7.77 7.35 2.91
C ASP A 3 -7.86 6.68 1.54
N PHE A 4 -8.82 5.77 1.40
CA PHE A 4 -9.05 4.98 0.19
C PHE A 4 -10.49 5.15 -0.28
N LEU A 5 -10.68 5.09 -1.59
CA LEU A 5 -11.96 5.29 -2.27
C LEU A 5 -12.70 3.99 -2.54
N TYR A 6 -12.71 3.12 -1.53
CA TYR A 6 -13.59 1.96 -1.50
C TYR A 6 -14.03 1.63 -0.08
N GLY A 7 -15.17 0.93 0.00
CA GLY A 7 -15.87 0.58 1.23
C GLY A 7 -15.03 -0.25 2.20
N PHE A 8 -15.45 -0.23 3.46
CA PHE A 8 -14.79 -0.95 4.55
C PHE A 8 -14.78 -2.46 4.33
N ASP A 9 -15.86 -3.04 3.83
CA ASP A 9 -15.95 -4.47 3.59
C ASP A 9 -14.96 -4.91 2.51
N ILE A 10 -14.87 -4.17 1.41
CA ILE A 10 -13.89 -4.44 0.35
C ILE A 10 -12.46 -4.26 0.86
N MET A 11 -12.22 -3.23 1.67
CA MET A 11 -10.91 -3.04 2.29
C MET A 11 -10.50 -4.19 3.18
N ILE A 12 -11.40 -4.69 4.03
CA ILE A 12 -11.10 -5.86 4.86
C ILE A 12 -10.83 -7.08 3.98
N GLU A 13 -11.65 -7.34 2.95
CA GLU A 13 -11.43 -8.46 2.02
C GLU A 13 -10.05 -8.45 1.38
N ASN A 14 -9.63 -7.29 0.85
CA ASN A 14 -8.32 -7.15 0.24
C ASN A 14 -7.19 -7.40 1.25
N LEU A 15 -7.31 -6.91 2.48
CA LEU A 15 -6.30 -7.09 3.52
C LEU A 15 -6.17 -8.53 4.04
N ILE A 16 -7.26 -9.31 3.98
CA ILE A 16 -7.31 -10.70 4.47
C ILE A 16 -7.20 -11.74 3.36
N ASP A 17 -6.92 -11.34 2.13
CA ASP A 17 -6.60 -12.25 1.04
C ASP A 17 -5.07 -12.39 0.91
N PRO A 18 -4.44 -13.45 1.41
CA PRO A 18 -3.00 -13.61 1.26
C PRO A 18 -2.60 -14.02 -0.16
N ALA A 19 -3.53 -14.52 -1.00
CA ALA A 19 -3.22 -15.02 -2.33
C ALA A 19 -2.75 -13.90 -3.26
N HIS A 20 -3.37 -12.72 -3.18
CA HIS A 20 -3.00 -11.60 -4.05
C HIS A 20 -1.57 -11.10 -3.84
N VAL A 21 -0.97 -11.33 -2.67
CA VAL A 21 0.30 -10.71 -2.28
C VAL A 21 1.44 -11.04 -3.24
N ARG A 22 1.51 -12.28 -3.73
CA ARG A 22 2.55 -12.74 -4.67
C ARG A 22 2.43 -12.08 -6.04
N TYR A 23 1.19 -11.81 -6.46
CA TYR A 23 0.89 -11.26 -7.78
C TYR A 23 1.01 -9.73 -7.80
N THR A 24 0.37 -9.07 -6.84
CA THR A 24 0.19 -7.61 -6.79
C THR A 24 1.44 -6.86 -6.32
N HIS A 25 2.16 -7.42 -5.34
CA HIS A 25 3.33 -6.82 -4.70
C HIS A 25 4.65 -7.41 -5.22
N ARG A 26 4.62 -7.98 -6.43
CA ARG A 26 5.77 -8.65 -7.04
C ARG A 26 6.99 -7.72 -7.10
N GLY A 27 8.11 -8.19 -6.56
CA GLY A 27 9.37 -7.42 -6.51
C GLY A 27 9.38 -6.30 -5.48
N MET A 28 8.28 -6.07 -4.74
CA MET A 28 8.20 -5.09 -3.66
C MET A 28 8.41 -5.72 -2.29
N LEU A 29 7.91 -6.94 -2.08
CA LEU A 29 8.08 -7.69 -0.84
C LEU A 29 9.13 -8.81 -1.01
N PRO A 30 9.94 -9.09 0.03
CA PRO A 30 10.85 -10.23 0.00
C PRO A 30 10.06 -11.53 -0.10
N THR A 31 10.53 -12.43 -0.95
CA THR A 31 9.97 -13.77 -1.08
C THR A 31 10.66 -14.70 -0.08
N PHE A 32 9.90 -15.18 0.92
CA PHE A 32 10.39 -16.24 1.80
C PHE A 32 10.16 -17.62 1.15
N PRO A 33 11.19 -18.48 1.08
CA PRO A 33 11.02 -19.88 0.71
C PRO A 33 10.12 -20.60 1.72
N ASN A 34 9.37 -21.59 1.24
CA ASN A 34 8.68 -22.50 2.14
C ASN A 34 9.73 -23.37 2.86
N GLU A 35 9.80 -23.30 4.20
CA GLU A 35 10.76 -24.06 5.02
C GLU A 35 10.45 -25.56 5.07
N GLN A 36 9.19 -25.97 4.86
CA GLN A 36 8.76 -27.38 4.93
C GLN A 36 8.92 -28.11 3.59
N ASP A 37 8.91 -27.38 2.48
CA ASP A 37 9.15 -27.94 1.15
C ASP A 37 10.19 -27.09 0.39
N PRO A 38 11.46 -27.05 0.87
CA PRO A 38 12.53 -26.27 0.25
C PRO A 38 12.88 -26.76 -1.16
N GLY A 39 12.40 -27.95 -1.54
CA GLY A 39 12.57 -28.57 -2.86
C GLY A 39 11.39 -28.37 -3.82
N ARG A 40 10.30 -27.69 -3.41
CA ARG A 40 9.14 -27.46 -4.27
C ARG A 40 9.52 -26.64 -5.51
N VAL A 41 9.49 -27.31 -6.66
CA VAL A 41 9.73 -26.68 -7.98
C VAL A 41 8.45 -26.03 -8.52
N GLU A 42 7.28 -26.46 -8.04
CA GLU A 42 5.96 -25.99 -8.51
C GLU A 42 5.52 -24.71 -7.81
N ARG A 43 6.19 -23.60 -8.12
CA ARG A 43 5.58 -22.27 -8.07
C ARG A 43 5.00 -21.98 -9.44
N ASP A 44 3.89 -21.24 -9.48
CA ASP A 44 3.48 -20.66 -10.75
C ASP A 44 4.53 -19.63 -11.23
N ARG A 45 4.35 -19.11 -12.44
CA ARG A 45 5.28 -18.14 -13.05
C ARG A 45 5.45 -16.88 -12.19
N GLU A 46 4.47 -16.55 -11.36
CA GLU A 46 4.40 -15.36 -10.53
C GLU A 46 4.88 -15.60 -9.08
N GLY A 47 5.13 -16.85 -8.69
CA GLY A 47 5.62 -17.23 -7.36
C GLY A 47 4.51 -17.54 -6.35
N GLY A 48 3.29 -17.78 -6.82
CA GLY A 48 2.16 -18.28 -6.05
C GLY A 48 2.34 -19.74 -5.62
N ASP A 49 1.85 -20.04 -4.43
CA ASP A 49 1.85 -21.37 -3.80
C ASP A 49 0.46 -21.66 -3.22
N PRO A 50 0.02 -22.92 -3.11
CA PRO A 50 -1.25 -23.26 -2.47
C PRO A 50 -1.28 -22.82 -0.99
N ILE A 51 -2.17 -21.90 -0.64
CA ILE A 51 -2.32 -21.41 0.73
C ILE A 51 -3.43 -22.20 1.45
N LYS A 52 -3.08 -22.84 2.56
CA LYS A 52 -4.04 -23.50 3.45
C LYS A 52 -4.35 -22.59 4.63
N ILE A 53 -5.62 -22.21 4.75
CA ILE A 53 -6.12 -21.39 5.86
C ILE A 53 -7.04 -22.25 6.72
N LYS A 54 -6.83 -22.21 8.04
CA LYS A 54 -7.73 -22.80 9.03
C LYS A 54 -8.28 -21.71 9.93
N ILE A 55 -9.60 -21.63 10.06
CA ILE A 55 -10.26 -20.76 11.04
C ILE A 55 -10.35 -21.51 12.35
N GLU A 56 -9.68 -21.01 13.40
CA GLU A 56 -9.70 -21.67 14.72
C GLU A 56 -10.80 -21.14 15.63
N GLN A 57 -11.08 -19.84 15.55
CA GLN A 57 -12.08 -19.19 16.38
C GLN A 57 -12.86 -18.20 15.52
N ALA A 58 -14.18 -18.15 15.72
CA ALA A 58 -15.06 -17.17 15.10
C ALA A 58 -16.21 -16.86 16.07
N GLY A 59 -16.53 -15.58 16.24
CA GLY A 59 -17.56 -15.10 17.16
C GLY A 59 -17.89 -13.64 16.91
N ILE A 60 -18.68 -13.03 17.79
CA ILE A 60 -19.06 -11.61 17.66
C ILE A 60 -17.84 -10.68 17.64
N ASP A 61 -16.79 -11.03 18.38
CA ASP A 61 -15.53 -10.28 18.47
C ASP A 61 -14.62 -10.43 17.24
N GLY A 62 -15.01 -11.21 16.23
CA GLY A 62 -14.26 -11.43 14.99
C GLY A 62 -13.81 -12.88 14.80
N PHE A 63 -12.66 -13.10 14.17
CA PHE A 63 -12.13 -14.45 13.91
C PHE A 63 -10.60 -14.52 13.95
N LEU A 64 -10.08 -15.71 14.29
CA LEU A 64 -8.67 -16.05 14.26
C LEU A 64 -8.43 -17.11 13.18
N SER A 65 -7.49 -16.82 12.29
CA SER A 65 -7.02 -17.75 11.27
C SER A 65 -5.56 -18.13 11.52
N ILE A 66 -5.25 -19.39 11.22
CA ILE A 66 -3.90 -19.92 11.21
C ILE A 66 -3.56 -20.34 9.80
N MET A 67 -2.36 -19.97 9.37
CA MET A 67 -1.80 -20.34 8.08
C MET A 67 -0.32 -20.67 8.24
N GLU A 68 0.26 -21.19 7.17
CA GLU A 68 1.71 -21.31 7.10
C GLU A 68 2.37 -19.94 7.19
N GLY A 69 3.31 -19.77 8.12
CA GLY A 69 4.01 -18.50 8.34
C GLY A 69 3.40 -17.60 9.42
N GLY A 70 2.27 -17.97 10.05
CA GLY A 70 1.75 -17.23 11.21
C GLY A 70 0.25 -17.33 11.42
N ASN A 71 -0.27 -16.37 12.17
CA ASN A 71 -1.70 -16.19 12.35
C ASN A 71 -2.13 -14.79 11.90
N ILE A 72 -3.39 -14.69 11.48
CA ILE A 72 -4.05 -13.44 11.18
C ILE A 72 -5.39 -13.45 11.92
N GLN A 73 -5.64 -12.41 12.71
CA GLN A 73 -6.87 -12.23 13.46
C GLN A 73 -7.54 -10.93 13.05
N PHE A 74 -8.80 -11.05 12.67
CA PHE A 74 -9.71 -9.93 12.58
C PHE A 74 -10.40 -9.78 13.94
N LYS A 75 -10.16 -8.65 14.61
CA LYS A 75 -10.83 -8.27 15.83
C LYS A 75 -11.81 -7.13 15.51
N ALA A 76 -13.09 -7.43 15.72
CA ALA A 76 -14.16 -6.48 15.51
C ALA A 76 -13.94 -5.17 16.30
N PRO A 77 -14.39 -4.02 15.77
CA PRO A 77 -15.11 -3.87 14.51
C PRO A 77 -14.21 -3.65 13.29
N CYS A 78 -12.91 -3.35 13.48
CA CYS A 78 -12.08 -2.80 12.40
C CYS A 78 -10.58 -3.12 12.50
N THR A 79 -10.17 -3.98 13.42
CA THR A 79 -8.75 -4.25 13.64
C THR A 79 -8.35 -5.56 12.98
N LEU A 80 -7.33 -5.51 12.15
CA LEU A 80 -6.65 -6.69 11.62
C LEU A 80 -5.24 -6.70 12.19
N HIS A 81 -4.83 -7.83 12.76
CA HIS A 81 -3.43 -8.02 13.11
C HIS A 81 -2.96 -9.41 12.76
N GLY A 82 -1.69 -9.53 12.42
CA GLY A 82 -1.07 -10.81 12.16
C GLY A 82 0.37 -10.82 12.61
N THR A 83 0.82 -11.98 13.05
CA THR A 83 2.18 -12.18 13.56
C THR A 83 2.73 -13.49 13.02
N ASN A 84 4.03 -13.49 12.72
CA ASN A 84 4.75 -14.74 12.54
C ASN A 84 4.81 -15.51 13.88
N PRO A 85 5.01 -16.84 13.87
CA PRO A 85 5.16 -17.62 15.08
C PRO A 85 6.33 -17.09 15.91
N ARG A 86 6.10 -16.84 17.20
CA ARG A 86 7.16 -16.44 18.12
C ARG A 86 7.99 -17.66 18.46
N LYS A 87 9.20 -17.73 17.91
CA LYS A 87 10.18 -18.77 18.19
C LYS A 87 11.23 -18.22 19.18
N VAL A 88 11.77 -19.10 20.01
CA VAL A 88 12.89 -18.81 20.91
C VAL A 88 14.04 -19.68 20.46
N ASN A 89 15.21 -19.07 20.26
CA ASN A 89 16.42 -19.75 19.86
C ASN A 89 16.92 -20.68 20.98
N VAL A 90 17.83 -21.58 20.61
CA VAL A 90 18.51 -22.50 21.56
C VAL A 90 19.18 -21.74 22.70
N ASP A 91 19.67 -20.53 22.42
CA ASP A 91 20.34 -19.65 23.40
C ASP A 91 19.36 -18.90 24.33
N GLY A 92 18.05 -19.17 24.24
CA GLY A 92 17.01 -18.49 25.02
C GLY A 92 16.63 -17.10 24.52
N GLU A 93 17.27 -16.63 23.44
CA GLU A 93 16.94 -15.36 22.81
C GLU A 93 15.71 -15.47 21.90
N MET A 94 14.86 -14.44 21.92
CA MET A 94 13.66 -14.40 21.08
C MET A 94 14.04 -14.15 19.61
N GLU A 95 13.59 -15.02 18.72
CA GLU A 95 13.81 -14.82 17.28
C GLU A 95 13.17 -13.50 16.79
N PRO A 96 13.67 -12.93 15.68
CA PRO A 96 13.03 -11.81 15.03
C PRO A 96 11.56 -12.10 14.71
N TRP A 97 10.66 -11.31 15.29
CA TRP A 97 9.24 -11.32 15.00
C TRP A 97 8.79 -9.99 14.40
N PHE A 98 7.77 -10.09 13.59
CA PHE A 98 7.09 -9.00 12.91
C PHE A 98 5.60 -9.16 13.12
N MET A 99 4.95 -8.05 13.45
CA MET A 99 3.51 -7.96 13.52
C MET A 99 3.06 -6.84 12.58
N PHE A 100 1.99 -7.08 11.82
CA PHE A 100 1.23 -5.99 11.23
C PHE A 100 -0.02 -5.76 12.08
N VAL A 101 -0.32 -4.50 12.35
CA VAL A 101 -1.56 -4.07 13.00
C VAL A 101 -2.17 -3.00 12.10
N ILE A 102 -3.37 -3.26 11.62
CA ILE A 102 -4.05 -2.44 10.63
C ILE A 102 -5.46 -2.16 11.15
N PHE A 103 -5.80 -0.88 11.29
CA PHE A 103 -7.16 -0.44 11.53
C PHE A 103 -7.78 -0.01 10.21
N CYS A 104 -8.86 -0.68 9.82
CA CYS A 104 -9.68 -0.32 8.67
C CYS A 104 -10.92 0.44 9.15
N VAL A 105 -10.85 1.77 9.19
CA VAL A 105 -11.91 2.60 9.73
C VAL A 105 -12.86 3.03 8.61
N PRO A 106 -14.15 2.68 8.63
CA PRO A 106 -15.10 3.23 7.66
C PRO A 106 -15.23 4.75 7.88
N VAL A 107 -15.17 5.53 6.80
CA VAL A 107 -15.25 7.02 6.87
C VAL A 107 -16.55 7.53 6.29
N SER A 108 -16.93 7.02 5.13
CA SER A 108 -18.22 7.24 4.49
C SER A 108 -18.55 6.02 3.62
N PRO A 109 -19.77 5.88 3.11
CA PRO A 109 -20.06 4.91 2.05
C PRO A 109 -19.02 5.00 0.92
N GLY A 110 -18.49 3.85 0.50
CA GLY A 110 -17.43 3.76 -0.51
C GLY A 110 -16.09 4.40 -0.12
N ARG A 111 -15.85 4.75 1.16
CA ARG A 111 -14.56 5.28 1.63
C ARG A 111 -14.13 4.69 2.96
N SER A 112 -12.87 4.31 3.04
CA SER A 112 -12.25 3.74 4.23
C SER A 112 -10.91 4.40 4.52
N ARG A 113 -10.52 4.41 5.79
CA ARG A 113 -9.24 4.92 6.28
C ARG A 113 -8.43 3.78 6.84
N LEU A 114 -7.25 3.59 6.29
CA LEU A 114 -6.29 2.61 6.79
C LEU A 114 -5.32 3.27 7.75
N ILE A 115 -5.14 2.72 8.94
CA ILE A 115 -4.09 3.11 9.89
C ILE A 115 -3.25 1.87 10.18
N TRP A 116 -1.97 1.89 9.82
CA TRP A 116 -1.10 0.73 9.96
C TRP A 116 0.05 1.00 10.93
N LEU A 117 0.46 -0.06 11.62
CA LEU A 117 1.64 -0.15 12.44
C LEU A 117 2.35 -1.47 12.13
N PHE A 118 3.67 -1.45 12.17
CA PHE A 118 4.50 -2.63 11.95
C PHE A 118 5.44 -2.87 13.16
N PRO A 119 4.92 -3.28 14.33
CA PRO A 119 5.76 -3.63 15.46
C PRO A 119 6.70 -4.80 15.12
N ARG A 120 7.93 -4.71 15.61
CA ARG A 120 8.97 -5.74 15.44
C ARG A 120 10.01 -5.63 16.57
N ASN A 121 10.67 -6.72 16.91
CA ASN A 121 11.84 -6.71 17.82
C ASN A 121 13.18 -6.63 17.06
N GLY A 122 13.24 -7.11 15.83
CA GLY A 122 14.44 -7.12 14.98
C GLY A 122 14.66 -5.81 14.22
N GLY A 123 15.92 -5.43 14.02
CA GLY A 123 16.28 -4.27 13.18
C GLY A 123 15.77 -2.92 13.70
N VAL A 124 15.42 -2.82 14.98
CA VAL A 124 14.85 -1.60 15.59
C VAL A 124 15.79 -0.40 15.55
N TRP A 125 17.11 -0.64 15.50
CA TRP A 125 18.13 0.41 15.35
C TRP A 125 17.94 1.22 14.06
N LEU A 126 17.38 0.62 13.00
CA LEU A 126 17.09 1.31 11.74
C LEU A 126 16.15 2.49 11.94
N HIS A 127 15.26 2.47 12.94
CA HIS A 127 14.36 3.60 13.25
C HIS A 127 15.10 4.83 13.80
N LYS A 128 16.36 4.68 14.25
CA LYS A 128 17.19 5.82 14.68
C LYS A 128 17.83 6.56 13.50
N ILE A 129 17.97 5.90 12.35
CA ILE A 129 18.67 6.44 11.18
C ILE A 129 17.68 6.77 10.05
N THR A 130 16.66 5.94 9.88
CA THR A 130 15.67 6.13 8.83
C THR A 130 14.53 7.02 9.33
N PRO A 131 14.26 8.17 8.68
CA PRO A 131 13.13 9.01 9.02
C PRO A 131 11.81 8.26 8.81
N ARG A 132 10.81 8.52 9.65
CA ARG A 132 9.50 7.84 9.57
C ARG A 132 8.84 7.96 8.19
N TRP A 133 8.90 9.12 7.54
CA TRP A 133 8.33 9.33 6.21
C TRP A 133 8.92 8.41 5.14
N TYR A 134 10.19 8.00 5.28
CA TYR A 134 10.85 7.11 4.33
C TYR A 134 10.20 5.72 4.35
N SER A 135 9.91 5.20 5.55
CA SER A 135 9.17 3.93 5.69
C SER A 135 7.76 4.01 5.11
N HIS A 136 7.11 5.19 5.19
CA HIS A 136 5.79 5.38 4.61
C HIS A 136 5.82 5.36 3.08
N MET A 137 6.90 5.80 2.42
CA MET A 137 6.99 5.74 0.95
C MET A 137 6.91 4.29 0.47
N PHE A 138 7.64 3.39 1.14
CA PHE A 138 7.61 1.97 0.83
C PHE A 138 6.20 1.38 0.98
N THR A 139 5.55 1.66 2.11
CA THR A 139 4.19 1.14 2.37
C THR A 139 3.16 1.74 1.43
N ASN A 140 3.29 3.01 1.05
CA ASN A 140 2.38 3.63 0.09
C ASN A 140 2.48 3.01 -1.30
N ARG A 141 3.70 2.62 -1.75
CA ARG A 141 3.86 1.89 -3.02
C ARG A 141 3.15 0.55 -3.03
N ILE A 142 3.22 -0.20 -1.94
CA ILE A 142 2.46 -1.46 -1.76
C ILE A 142 0.96 -1.18 -1.89
N PHE A 143 0.45 -0.16 -1.20
CA PHE A 143 -0.97 0.19 -1.31
C PHE A 143 -1.37 0.68 -2.71
N ASP A 144 -0.45 1.27 -3.48
CA ASP A 144 -0.75 1.66 -4.86
C ASP A 144 -0.87 0.45 -5.80
N SER A 145 -0.14 -0.65 -5.54
CA SER A 145 -0.32 -1.90 -6.30
C SER A 145 -1.73 -2.43 -6.17
N ASP A 146 -2.23 -2.48 -4.92
CA ASP A 146 -3.59 -2.95 -4.65
C ASP A 146 -4.58 -2.02 -5.31
N LEU A 147 -4.43 -0.72 -5.09
CA LEU A 147 -5.35 0.30 -5.56
C LEU A 147 -5.46 0.34 -7.10
N TYR A 148 -4.35 0.16 -7.82
CA TYR A 148 -4.37 0.10 -9.27
C TYR A 148 -5.12 -1.12 -9.80
N LEU A 149 -4.89 -2.29 -9.22
CA LEU A 149 -5.55 -3.50 -9.70
C LEU A 149 -7.06 -3.47 -9.40
N LEU A 150 -7.45 -2.91 -8.26
CA LEU A 150 -8.86 -2.63 -7.95
C LEU A 150 -9.52 -1.63 -8.93
N HIS A 151 -8.73 -0.86 -9.71
CA HIS A 151 -9.21 0.18 -10.64
C HIS A 151 -9.27 -0.25 -12.11
N ILE A 152 -8.27 -0.98 -12.63
CA ILE A 152 -8.24 -1.40 -14.05
C ILE A 152 -9.53 -2.15 -14.42
N GLU A 153 -10.01 -2.99 -13.52
CA GLU A 153 -11.15 -3.88 -13.75
C GLU A 153 -12.46 -3.13 -13.95
N VAL A 154 -12.59 -1.92 -13.37
CA VAL A 154 -13.77 -1.04 -13.54
C VAL A 154 -13.80 -0.42 -14.94
N THR A 155 -12.63 -0.24 -15.57
CA THR A 155 -12.50 0.45 -16.86
C THR A 155 -12.58 -0.52 -18.05
N ASP A 156 -12.02 -1.72 -17.92
CA ASP A 156 -11.94 -2.68 -19.04
C ASP A 156 -13.27 -3.41 -19.34
N LEU A 157 -14.15 -3.50 -18.33
CA LEU A 157 -15.51 -4.05 -18.52
C LEU A 157 -16.43 -3.16 -19.37
N LYS A 158 -16.11 -1.86 -19.55
CA LYS A 158 -16.81 -1.02 -20.54
C LYS A 158 -16.45 -1.36 -21.99
N LYS A 159 -15.34 -2.07 -22.23
CA LYS A 159 -14.83 -2.34 -23.58
C LYS A 159 -15.17 -3.72 -24.15
N LYS A 160 -15.91 -4.58 -23.45
CA LYS A 160 -16.37 -5.91 -23.93
C LYS A 160 -15.28 -6.66 -24.73
N LYS A 161 -14.20 -7.07 -24.07
CA LYS A 161 -13.36 -8.23 -24.43
C LYS A 161 -12.09 -8.16 -23.58
N VAL A 162 -12.04 -8.99 -22.53
CA VAL A 162 -10.93 -9.86 -22.12
C VAL A 162 -11.35 -10.43 -20.76
N VAL A 163 -11.87 -11.65 -20.80
CA VAL A 163 -11.96 -12.54 -19.64
C VAL A 163 -10.94 -13.62 -19.91
N LEU A 164 -9.91 -13.71 -19.05
CA LEU A 164 -9.09 -14.87 -18.70
C LEU A 164 -7.76 -14.33 -18.13
N CYS A 165 -7.65 -14.19 -16.79
CA CYS A 165 -6.50 -14.64 -15.96
C CYS A 165 -6.51 -14.14 -14.49
N PHE A 166 -7.45 -13.31 -14.03
CA PHE A 166 -7.48 -12.87 -12.61
C PHE A 166 -8.86 -13.06 -11.99
N SER A 167 -9.17 -14.28 -11.55
CA SER A 167 -10.43 -14.58 -10.85
C SER A 167 -10.41 -14.19 -9.35
N LEU A 168 -9.38 -13.50 -8.87
CA LEU A 168 -9.20 -13.20 -7.45
C LEU A 168 -9.18 -11.70 -7.09
N LEU A 169 -9.14 -10.77 -8.06
CA LEU A 169 -9.05 -9.34 -7.75
C LEU A 169 -10.22 -8.45 -8.22
N THR A 170 -11.21 -9.03 -8.89
CA THR A 170 -12.31 -8.38 -9.65
C THR A 170 -13.47 -7.75 -8.85
N LYS A 171 -13.20 -7.07 -7.72
CA LYS A 171 -14.19 -7.05 -6.62
C LYS A 171 -14.69 -5.72 -6.03
N THR A 172 -14.35 -4.53 -6.50
CA THR A 172 -14.64 -3.32 -5.67
C THR A 172 -15.91 -2.54 -6.06
N ILE A 173 -15.83 -1.65 -7.06
CA ILE A 173 -16.95 -0.75 -7.41
C ILE A 173 -18.09 -1.51 -8.11
N LEU A 174 -17.75 -2.54 -8.88
CA LEU A 174 -18.73 -3.41 -9.54
C LEU A 174 -19.38 -4.37 -8.57
N GLN A 175 -18.70 -4.82 -7.52
CA GLN A 175 -19.30 -5.70 -6.52
C GLN A 175 -20.27 -4.93 -5.63
N GLU A 176 -19.95 -3.71 -5.18
CA GLU A 176 -20.90 -2.86 -4.47
C GLU A 176 -22.16 -2.59 -5.33
N ARG A 177 -22.00 -2.39 -6.64
CA ARG A 177 -23.10 -2.23 -7.60
C ARG A 177 -23.83 -3.54 -7.95
N ASN A 178 -23.14 -4.66 -8.04
CA ASN A 178 -23.72 -5.98 -8.29
C ASN A 178 -24.44 -6.52 -7.05
N PHE A 179 -23.97 -6.24 -5.84
CA PHE A 179 -24.68 -6.53 -4.59
C PHE A 179 -25.96 -5.70 -4.47
N ALA A 180 -25.97 -4.47 -4.98
CA ALA A 180 -27.22 -3.71 -5.11
C ALA A 180 -28.20 -4.38 -6.10
N ALA A 181 -27.71 -5.14 -7.09
CA ALA A 181 -28.54 -5.84 -8.08
C ALA A 181 -28.98 -7.26 -7.66
N VAL A 182 -28.10 -8.04 -7.02
CA VAL A 182 -28.32 -9.46 -6.63
C VAL A 182 -28.80 -9.61 -5.18
N GLY A 183 -28.63 -8.55 -4.37
CA GLY A 183 -28.92 -8.53 -2.94
C GLY A 183 -27.74 -9.00 -2.09
N LEU A 184 -27.51 -8.34 -0.96
CA LEU A 184 -26.39 -8.60 -0.03
C LEU A 184 -26.38 -10.04 0.51
N ASP A 185 -27.56 -10.67 0.65
CA ASP A 185 -27.69 -12.03 1.18
C ASP A 185 -27.25 -13.12 0.18
N ASN A 186 -27.23 -12.80 -1.11
CA ASN A 186 -26.86 -13.71 -2.20
C ASN A 186 -25.44 -13.44 -2.75
N TRP A 187 -24.58 -12.77 -1.98
CA TRP A 187 -23.25 -12.32 -2.42
C TRP A 187 -22.38 -13.42 -3.05
N TYR A 188 -22.51 -14.67 -2.56
CA TYR A 188 -21.77 -15.84 -3.04
C TYR A 188 -22.14 -16.23 -4.48
N GLN A 189 -23.30 -15.81 -4.99
CA GLN A 189 -23.68 -16.04 -6.39
C GLN A 189 -22.95 -15.06 -7.34
N ALA A 190 -22.50 -13.92 -6.80
CA ALA A 190 -21.74 -12.92 -7.54
C ALA A 190 -20.21 -13.13 -7.47
N CYS A 191 -19.74 -14.09 -6.66
CA CYS A 191 -18.32 -14.34 -6.38
C CYS A 191 -17.98 -15.82 -6.53
N TYR A 192 -16.95 -16.14 -7.33
CA TYR A 192 -16.37 -17.48 -7.36
C TYR A 192 -15.31 -17.60 -6.25
N VAL A 193 -15.57 -18.36 -5.18
CA VAL A 193 -14.63 -18.58 -4.05
C VAL A 193 -14.35 -20.07 -3.83
N PRO A 194 -13.59 -20.72 -4.73
CA PRO A 194 -13.50 -22.17 -4.78
C PRO A 194 -12.36 -22.77 -3.91
N THR A 195 -11.49 -21.98 -3.27
CA THR A 195 -10.22 -22.49 -2.73
C THR A 195 -10.01 -22.28 -1.23
N SER A 196 -9.05 -23.02 -0.64
CA SER A 196 -8.67 -22.87 0.77
C SER A 196 -8.05 -21.50 1.10
N SER A 197 -7.53 -20.77 0.11
CA SER A 197 -7.02 -19.39 0.29
C SER A 197 -8.12 -18.36 0.52
N ASP A 198 -9.37 -18.68 0.21
CA ASP A 198 -10.53 -17.80 0.41
C ASP A 198 -11.08 -17.88 1.86
N GLY A 199 -10.50 -18.73 2.72
CA GLY A 199 -11.07 -19.06 4.04
C GLY A 199 -11.31 -17.85 4.95
N MET A 200 -10.41 -16.86 4.97
CA MET A 200 -10.61 -15.64 5.76
C MET A 200 -11.68 -14.72 5.17
N VAL A 201 -11.76 -14.60 3.84
CA VAL A 201 -12.79 -13.81 3.15
C VAL A 201 -14.17 -14.37 3.48
N ILE A 202 -14.32 -15.69 3.42
CA ILE A 202 -15.56 -16.39 3.79
C ILE A 202 -15.88 -16.16 5.27
N ALA A 203 -14.89 -16.27 6.16
CA ALA A 203 -15.07 -16.02 7.61
C ALA A 203 -15.55 -14.59 7.87
N PHE A 204 -14.92 -13.59 7.23
CA PHE A 204 -15.31 -12.19 7.36
C PHE A 204 -16.72 -11.93 6.81
N ARG A 205 -17.06 -12.42 5.61
CA ARG A 205 -18.40 -12.22 5.04
C ARG A 205 -19.48 -12.89 5.89
N ASN A 206 -19.23 -14.08 6.42
CA ASN A 206 -20.15 -14.72 7.35
C ASN A 206 -20.32 -13.93 8.65
N TRP A 207 -19.23 -13.43 9.22
CA TRP A 207 -19.26 -12.56 10.40
C TRP A 207 -20.04 -11.27 10.12
N PHE A 208 -19.75 -10.59 9.02
CA PHE A 208 -20.37 -9.32 8.64
C PHE A 208 -21.88 -9.48 8.35
N ARG A 209 -22.28 -10.59 7.72
CA ARG A 209 -23.70 -10.96 7.57
C ARG A 209 -24.37 -11.18 8.92
N THR A 210 -23.76 -12.01 9.76
CA THR A 210 -24.38 -12.48 11.02
C THR A 210 -24.53 -11.36 12.05
N TYR A 211 -23.49 -10.55 12.24
CA TYR A 211 -23.43 -9.57 13.32
C TYR A 211 -23.71 -8.13 12.86
N CYS A 212 -23.58 -7.86 11.56
CA CYS A 212 -23.75 -6.50 11.00
C CYS A 212 -24.82 -6.41 9.92
N LYS A 213 -25.51 -7.52 9.57
CA LYS A 213 -26.50 -7.57 8.47
C LYS A 213 -25.95 -7.04 7.14
N ASN A 214 -24.67 -7.28 6.89
CA ASN A 214 -23.92 -6.77 5.72
C ASN A 214 -23.90 -5.23 5.61
N GLN A 215 -24.06 -4.51 6.71
CA GLN A 215 -24.13 -3.06 6.72
C GLN A 215 -23.30 -2.46 7.86
N ILE A 216 -22.85 -1.24 7.66
CA ILE A 216 -22.27 -0.43 8.72
C ILE A 216 -23.40 0.43 9.26
N VAL A 217 -23.70 0.32 10.55
CA VAL A 217 -24.95 0.82 11.17
C VAL A 217 -25.25 2.29 10.86
N TRP A 218 -24.22 3.14 10.78
CA TRP A 218 -24.38 4.57 10.45
C TRP A 218 -24.36 4.86 8.94
N ALA A 219 -23.92 3.92 8.11
CA ALA A 219 -23.90 4.04 6.67
C ALA A 219 -25.18 3.45 6.09
N THR A 220 -26.26 4.24 6.08
CA THR A 220 -27.49 3.85 5.36
C THR A 220 -27.16 3.80 3.86
N PRO A 221 -27.28 2.64 3.18
CA PRO A 221 -26.96 2.55 1.75
C PRO A 221 -27.93 3.43 0.97
N GLN A 222 -27.45 4.50 0.36
CA GLN A 222 -28.24 5.29 -0.60
C GLN A 222 -27.75 4.97 -2.02
N VAL A 223 -28.70 4.85 -2.94
CA VAL A 223 -28.42 4.86 -4.39
C VAL A 223 -27.74 6.22 -4.65
N ASP A 224 -26.50 6.21 -5.16
CA ASP A 224 -25.64 7.38 -5.47
C ASP A 224 -24.65 7.87 -4.39
N GLN A 225 -24.47 7.16 -3.28
CA GLN A 225 -23.46 7.53 -2.26
C GLN A 225 -22.01 7.13 -2.59
N LEU A 226 -21.82 6.28 -3.60
CA LEU A 226 -20.50 5.77 -3.95
C LEU A 226 -19.69 6.84 -4.70
N PRO A 227 -18.38 6.97 -4.45
CA PRO A 227 -17.53 7.85 -5.24
C PRO A 227 -17.72 7.62 -6.74
N SER A 228 -17.74 8.70 -7.52
CA SER A 228 -17.67 8.59 -8.97
C SER A 228 -16.41 7.83 -9.36
N ILE A 229 -16.47 7.08 -10.48
CA ILE A 229 -15.28 6.41 -11.03
C ILE A 229 -14.24 7.48 -11.30
N GLN A 230 -13.14 7.44 -10.55
CA GLN A 230 -12.06 8.40 -10.64
C GLN A 230 -11.07 8.00 -11.72
N ALA A 231 -10.35 8.97 -12.26
CA ALA A 231 -9.20 8.69 -13.10
C ALA A 231 -8.04 8.12 -12.25
N LYS A 232 -7.12 7.39 -12.89
CA LYS A 232 -6.02 6.68 -12.21
C LYS A 232 -5.13 7.62 -11.39
N ASP A 233 -4.90 8.83 -11.88
CA ASP A 233 -4.14 9.89 -11.23
C ASP A 233 -4.82 10.39 -9.94
N GLU A 234 -6.14 10.58 -9.97
CA GLU A 234 -6.91 10.94 -8.77
C GLU A 234 -6.88 9.82 -7.72
N LEU A 235 -6.98 8.57 -8.18
CA LEU A 235 -7.00 7.41 -7.30
C LEU A 235 -5.65 7.19 -6.59
N LEU A 236 -4.55 7.26 -7.36
CA LEU A 236 -3.20 7.06 -6.83
C LEU A 236 -2.61 8.34 -6.22
N ASP A 237 -3.41 9.41 -6.05
CA ASP A 237 -2.95 10.66 -5.41
C ASP A 237 -2.63 10.40 -3.92
N ARG A 238 -1.34 10.37 -3.61
CA ARG A 238 -0.81 10.19 -2.26
C ARG A 238 -0.89 11.49 -1.45
N TYR A 239 -0.89 12.64 -2.11
CA TYR A 239 -0.87 13.92 -1.42
C TYR A 239 -2.13 14.09 -0.58
N TRP A 240 -3.29 13.94 -1.21
CA TRP A 240 -4.59 14.07 -0.55
C TRP A 240 -4.94 12.87 0.31
N SER A 241 -4.63 11.66 -0.15
CA SER A 241 -4.96 10.44 0.60
C SER A 241 -4.10 10.23 1.84
N HIS A 242 -2.86 10.75 1.88
CA HIS A 242 -1.90 10.48 2.95
C HIS A 242 -1.11 11.71 3.42
N VAL A 243 -0.39 12.37 2.51
CA VAL A 243 0.69 13.32 2.89
C VAL A 243 0.15 14.50 3.67
N VAL A 244 -0.99 15.07 3.26
CA VAL A 244 -1.59 16.24 3.92
C VAL A 244 -2.00 15.96 5.38
N GLN A 245 -2.38 14.71 5.67
CA GLN A 245 -2.81 14.26 7.01
C GLN A 245 -1.64 13.73 7.86
N CYS A 246 -0.50 13.38 7.23
CA CYS A 246 0.66 12.82 7.92
C CYS A 246 1.69 13.90 8.25
N ARG A 247 1.84 14.25 9.54
CA ARG A 247 2.82 15.24 10.01
C ARG A 247 4.25 14.95 9.52
N SER A 248 4.69 13.69 9.54
CA SER A 248 6.04 13.32 9.10
C SER A 248 6.24 13.51 7.60
N CYS A 249 5.29 13.10 6.77
CA CYS A 249 5.40 13.21 5.31
C CYS A 249 5.19 14.66 4.85
N SER A 250 4.23 15.38 5.44
CA SER A 250 4.01 16.81 5.16
C SER A 250 5.24 17.65 5.51
N ALA A 251 5.87 17.41 6.66
CA ALA A 251 7.10 18.11 7.04
C ALA A 251 8.26 17.81 6.08
N ALA A 252 8.45 16.53 5.73
CA ALA A 252 9.47 16.11 4.77
C ALA A 252 9.26 16.75 3.39
N LEU A 253 8.02 16.77 2.89
CA LEU A 253 7.64 17.42 1.65
C LEU A 253 7.99 18.92 1.66
N LYS A 254 7.62 19.63 2.73
CA LYS A 254 7.93 21.06 2.89
C LYS A 254 9.44 21.30 2.90
N ALA A 255 10.19 20.50 3.66
CA ALA A 255 11.64 20.61 3.74
C ALA A 255 12.32 20.34 2.39
N MET A 256 11.90 19.30 1.65
CA MET A 256 12.45 18.99 0.34
C MET A 256 12.11 20.04 -0.72
N LYS A 257 10.89 20.59 -0.70
CA LYS A 257 10.52 21.72 -1.57
C LYS A 257 11.39 22.95 -1.28
N ALA A 258 11.58 23.30 -0.01
CA ALA A 258 12.43 24.42 0.39
C ALA A 258 13.89 24.19 -0.04
N LEU A 259 14.44 23.00 0.20
CA LEU A 259 15.79 22.63 -0.23
C LEU A 259 15.95 22.73 -1.75
N GLY A 260 14.96 22.27 -2.51
CA GLY A 260 14.96 22.38 -3.97
C GLY A 260 15.07 23.83 -4.44
N VAL A 261 14.29 24.75 -3.84
CA VAL A 261 14.35 26.18 -4.15
C VAL A 261 15.69 26.78 -3.73
N ILE A 262 16.19 26.47 -2.54
CA ILE A 262 17.49 26.95 -2.05
C ILE A 262 18.61 26.54 -2.99
N LEU A 263 18.65 25.26 -3.41
CA LEU A 263 19.65 24.77 -4.35
C LEU A 263 19.58 25.52 -5.69
N GLN A 264 18.38 25.75 -6.22
CA GLN A 264 18.21 26.50 -7.48
C GLN A 264 18.70 27.93 -7.37
N VAL A 265 18.25 28.65 -6.34
CA VAL A 265 18.61 30.07 -6.13
C VAL A 265 20.10 30.20 -5.85
N ALA A 266 20.67 29.34 -5.00
CA ALA A 266 22.09 29.34 -4.68
C ALA A 266 22.94 29.06 -5.93
N SER A 267 22.57 28.07 -6.77
CA SER A 267 23.27 27.78 -8.01
C SER A 267 23.27 28.97 -8.98
N VAL A 268 22.13 29.63 -9.17
CA VAL A 268 22.03 30.81 -10.03
C VAL A 268 22.80 31.99 -9.47
N ALA A 269 22.71 32.23 -8.15
CA ALA A 269 23.43 33.30 -7.47
C ALA A 269 24.94 33.10 -7.58
N VAL A 270 25.47 31.89 -7.34
CA VAL A 270 26.89 31.57 -7.45
C VAL A 270 27.43 31.86 -8.85
N ILE A 271 26.70 31.46 -9.89
CA ILE A 271 27.08 31.75 -11.29
C ILE A 271 27.05 33.26 -11.57
N GLY A 272 25.99 33.95 -11.12
CA GLY A 272 25.85 35.40 -11.29
C GLY A 272 26.96 36.20 -10.60
N PHE A 273 27.28 35.86 -9.34
CA PHE A 273 28.38 36.49 -8.60
C PHE A 273 29.74 36.20 -9.24
N LEU A 274 29.97 34.98 -9.74
CA LEU A 274 31.21 34.64 -10.43
C LEU A 274 31.39 35.43 -11.73
N ALA A 275 30.30 35.70 -12.46
CA ALA A 275 30.32 36.51 -13.68
C ALA A 275 30.60 38.00 -13.42
N LEU A 276 30.10 38.54 -12.30
CA LEU A 276 30.30 39.94 -11.91
C LEU A 276 31.64 40.19 -11.18
N ALA A 277 32.24 39.16 -10.60
CA ALA A 277 33.48 39.29 -9.84
C ALA A 277 34.67 39.65 -10.75
N LYS A 278 35.19 40.87 -10.60
CA LYS A 278 36.41 41.33 -11.28
C LYS A 278 37.65 40.62 -10.75
N GLY A 279 38.04 39.49 -11.34
CA GLY A 279 39.38 38.87 -11.25
C GLY A 279 39.93 38.44 -9.88
N THR A 280 39.36 38.90 -8.77
CA THR A 280 39.94 38.85 -7.42
C THR A 280 39.40 37.71 -6.56
N LEU A 281 38.18 37.21 -6.81
CA LEU A 281 37.55 36.15 -5.99
C LEU A 281 37.93 34.71 -6.39
N ALA A 282 38.35 34.48 -7.64
CA ALA A 282 38.80 33.18 -8.13
C ALA A 282 39.89 33.40 -9.18
N THR A 283 41.14 33.39 -8.72
CA THR A 283 42.33 33.78 -9.49
C THR A 283 42.77 32.70 -10.48
N SER A 284 42.44 31.44 -10.22
CA SER A 284 42.76 30.30 -11.09
C SER A 284 41.54 29.77 -11.85
N VAL A 285 41.76 29.39 -13.12
CA VAL A 285 40.77 28.71 -13.97
C VAL A 285 40.21 27.46 -13.28
N VAL A 286 41.05 26.74 -12.53
CA VAL A 286 40.64 25.53 -11.80
C VAL A 286 39.63 25.86 -10.71
N HIS A 287 39.84 26.93 -9.95
CA HIS A 287 38.89 27.35 -8.90
C HIS A 287 37.53 27.76 -9.49
N ARG A 288 37.56 28.48 -10.63
CA ARG A 288 36.32 28.85 -11.35
C ARG A 288 35.59 27.62 -11.85
N ALA A 289 36.31 26.67 -12.43
CA ALA A 289 35.73 25.41 -12.90
C ALA A 289 35.06 24.63 -11.76
N VAL A 290 35.72 24.49 -10.60
CA VAL A 290 35.16 23.82 -9.42
C VAL A 290 33.86 24.48 -8.93
N ILE A 291 33.85 25.82 -8.82
CA ILE A 291 32.67 26.59 -8.39
C ILE A 291 31.50 26.40 -9.37
N VAL A 292 31.77 26.50 -10.68
CA VAL A 292 30.76 26.29 -11.72
C VAL A 292 30.23 24.85 -11.68
N SER A 293 31.11 23.85 -11.57
CA SER A 293 30.71 22.45 -11.45
C SER A 293 29.82 22.21 -10.24
N ALA A 294 30.17 22.78 -9.07
CA ALA A 294 29.35 22.69 -7.87
C ALA A 294 27.97 23.34 -8.05
N ALA A 295 27.90 24.51 -8.69
CA ALA A 295 26.63 25.18 -8.99
C ALA A 295 25.77 24.35 -9.96
N VAL A 296 26.36 23.77 -11.00
CA VAL A 296 25.66 22.88 -11.95
C VAL A 296 25.13 21.64 -11.25
N LEU A 297 25.95 21.00 -10.41
CA LEU A 297 25.54 19.83 -9.61
C LEU A 297 24.42 20.18 -8.62
N GLY A 298 24.48 21.35 -7.96
CA GLY A 298 23.41 21.84 -7.10
C GLY A 298 22.09 22.03 -7.85
N PHE A 299 22.15 22.58 -9.06
CA PHE A 299 20.96 22.75 -9.90
C PHE A 299 20.41 21.40 -10.36
N ALA A 300 21.28 20.48 -10.80
CA ALA A 300 20.89 19.13 -11.18
C ALA A 300 20.24 18.38 -10.00
N ALA A 301 20.82 18.49 -8.80
CA ALA A 301 20.28 17.93 -7.57
C ALA A 301 18.88 18.50 -7.25
N SER A 302 18.63 19.78 -7.51
CA SER A 302 17.30 20.37 -7.33
C SER A 302 16.24 19.77 -8.27
N ARG A 303 16.62 19.46 -9.53
CA ARG A 303 15.73 18.86 -10.54
C ARG A 303 15.45 17.40 -10.22
N TRP A 304 16.48 16.68 -9.79
CA TRP A 304 16.33 15.34 -9.26
C TRP A 304 15.40 15.33 -8.04
N LEU A 305 15.58 16.28 -7.11
CA LEU A 305 14.74 16.39 -5.92
C LEU A 305 13.27 16.70 -6.26
N ALA A 306 13.01 17.54 -7.27
CA ALA A 306 11.66 17.80 -7.75
C ALA A 306 10.99 16.52 -8.31
N SER A 307 11.70 15.76 -9.13
CA SER A 307 11.21 14.47 -9.65
C SER A 307 11.01 13.44 -8.53
N PHE A 308 11.93 13.39 -7.56
CA PHE A 308 11.81 12.55 -6.38
C PHE A 308 10.58 12.91 -5.55
N VAL A 309 10.32 14.21 -5.35
CA VAL A 309 9.14 14.69 -4.62
C VAL A 309 7.86 14.30 -5.34
N GLU A 310 7.78 14.52 -6.66
CA GLU A 310 6.62 14.16 -7.47
C GLU A 310 6.32 12.67 -7.34
N LYS A 311 7.33 11.85 -7.63
CA LYS A 311 7.23 10.40 -7.64
C LYS A 311 6.83 9.81 -6.28
N ASN A 312 7.23 10.42 -5.16
CA ASN A 312 7.05 9.80 -3.84
C ASN A 312 5.94 10.42 -2.99
N PHE A 313 5.57 11.68 -3.23
CA PHE A 313 4.58 12.40 -2.43
C PHE A 313 3.27 12.72 -3.17
N TYR A 314 3.25 12.68 -4.50
CA TYR A 314 2.06 12.97 -5.30
C TYR A 314 1.58 11.72 -6.01
N PHE A 315 2.30 11.29 -7.03
CA PHE A 315 1.84 10.25 -7.93
C PHE A 315 3.03 9.49 -8.52
N GLU A 316 2.89 8.18 -8.59
CA GLU A 316 3.76 7.30 -9.37
C GLU A 316 2.86 6.42 -10.20
N ASP A 317 3.03 6.47 -11.52
CA ASP A 317 2.23 5.61 -12.40
C ASP A 317 2.59 4.16 -12.11
N TYR A 318 1.61 3.38 -11.64
CA TYR A 318 1.81 1.97 -11.41
C TYR A 318 1.67 1.22 -12.74
N VAL A 319 2.74 0.55 -13.18
CA VAL A 319 2.72 -0.33 -14.35
C VAL A 319 2.87 -1.75 -13.82
N HIS A 320 1.81 -2.55 -13.93
CA HIS A 320 1.86 -3.94 -13.50
C HIS A 320 2.83 -4.73 -14.38
N ALA A 321 3.49 -5.75 -13.81
CA ALA A 321 4.59 -6.47 -14.45
C ALA A 321 4.22 -7.30 -15.70
N PHE A 322 3.00 -7.18 -16.22
CA PHE A 322 2.59 -7.76 -17.49
C PHE A 322 3.04 -6.87 -18.66
N LYS A 323 4.34 -6.92 -18.93
CA LYS A 323 4.89 -6.78 -20.28
C LYS A 323 5.50 -8.11 -20.70
#